data_AF-A0A9D6Q5A2-F1
#
_entry.id   AF-A0A9D6Q5A2-F1
#
_cell.length_a   1.000
_cell.length_b   1.000
_cell.length_c   1.000
_cell.angle_alpha   90.00
_cell.angle_beta   90.00
_cell.angle_gamma   90.00
#
_symmetry.space_group_name_H-M   'P 1'
#
loop_
_entity.id
_entity.type
_entity.pdbx_description
1 polymer ?
#
loop_
_entity_poly.entity_id
_entity_poly.type
_entity_poly.pdbx_seq_one_letter_code
_entity_poly.pdbx_strand_id
1 'polypeptide(L)'
;MTAAARHFMDVDVIHAQPQQPKWIGMNHPKNPLHFSFAHSGVDLGHTWTEGLISYFYLTGDDRALDTARGIADYLVRRLQAGVVRGNPRQWGWPVIALLAVSQATGEPRYLTAARDYAQRGMKAFAPTDLSSWKIGILADALANTHAATRDADIEQWLRTYAGAVAAKPDGDLRLYPAVAYVAALTHDARLAASARAAADRIQFGSWAKPFTIAGRTGFRILSLLEAESAKSKAESQMHR
;
A
#
# COMPACT_ATOMS: atom_id res chain seq x y z
N MET A 1 -3.67 -19.07 9.67
CA MET A 1 -3.45 -17.62 9.87
C MET A 1 -2.63 -17.31 11.13
N THR A 2 -2.81 -18.02 12.24
CA THR A 2 -2.14 -17.74 13.53
C THR A 2 -0.60 -17.79 13.51
N ALA A 3 0.01 -18.82 12.90
CA ALA A 3 1.46 -18.98 12.92
C ALA A 3 2.22 -17.87 12.18
N ALA A 4 1.72 -17.44 11.01
CA ALA A 4 2.36 -16.38 10.22
C ALA A 4 2.27 -15.01 10.91
N ALA A 5 1.12 -14.67 11.50
CA ALA A 5 0.96 -13.42 12.24
C ALA A 5 1.88 -13.39 13.47
N ARG A 6 1.94 -14.48 14.24
CA ARG A 6 2.84 -14.59 15.40
C ARG A 6 4.31 -14.54 15.00
N HIS A 7 4.70 -15.22 13.92
CA HIS A 7 6.05 -15.11 13.38
C HIS A 7 6.40 -13.67 13.00
N PHE A 8 5.48 -12.98 12.31
CA PHE A 8 5.71 -11.60 11.93
C PHE A 8 5.87 -10.67 13.14
N MET A 9 5.06 -10.86 14.18
CA MET A 9 5.19 -10.07 15.42
C MET A 9 6.44 -10.39 16.22
N ASP A 10 6.80 -11.67 16.33
CA ASP A 10 7.75 -12.13 17.34
C ASP A 10 9.18 -12.29 16.77
N VAL A 11 9.28 -12.59 15.47
CA VAL A 11 10.55 -12.87 14.79
C VAL A 11 10.89 -11.79 13.78
N ASP A 12 9.90 -11.34 13.00
CA ASP A 12 10.16 -10.39 11.91
C ASP A 12 10.22 -8.95 12.36
N VAL A 13 10.08 -8.65 13.66
CA VAL A 13 10.14 -7.29 14.21
C VAL A 13 11.36 -7.13 15.09
N ILE A 14 11.99 -5.97 14.97
CA ILE A 14 13.19 -5.60 15.71
C ILE A 14 12.77 -5.22 17.13
N HIS A 15 12.89 -6.17 18.05
CA HIS A 15 12.60 -5.96 19.48
C HIS A 15 13.82 -5.43 20.26
N ALA A 16 15.03 -5.75 19.81
CA ALA A 16 16.27 -5.28 20.42
C ALA A 16 17.37 -5.06 19.36
N GLN A 17 18.06 -3.92 19.43
CA GLN A 17 19.18 -3.62 18.55
C GLN A 17 20.13 -2.61 19.24
N PRO A 18 21.10 -3.08 20.05
CA PRO A 18 21.95 -2.21 20.87
C PRO A 18 22.74 -1.17 20.08
N GLN A 19 23.22 -1.52 18.88
CA GLN A 19 24.03 -0.64 18.04
C GLN A 19 23.19 0.39 17.27
N GLN A 20 21.89 0.12 17.07
CA GLN A 20 20.96 1.02 16.38
C GLN A 20 19.58 1.02 17.07
N PRO A 21 19.44 1.55 18.30
CA PRO A 21 18.18 1.50 19.06
C PRO A 21 17.00 2.15 18.32
N LYS A 22 17.29 3.11 17.43
CA LYS A 22 16.31 3.76 16.56
C LYS A 22 15.59 2.81 15.59
N TRP A 23 16.08 1.59 15.39
CA TRP A 23 15.45 0.57 14.54
C TRP A 23 14.37 -0.25 15.25
N ILE A 24 14.29 -0.15 16.59
CA ILE A 24 13.30 -0.89 17.37
C ILE A 24 11.87 -0.52 16.93
N GLY A 25 11.03 -1.55 16.82
CA GLY A 25 9.65 -1.48 16.36
C GLY A 25 9.46 -1.63 14.85
N MET A 26 10.54 -1.59 14.07
CA MET A 26 10.47 -1.82 12.62
C MET A 26 10.51 -3.32 12.30
N ASN A 27 9.88 -3.74 11.20
CA ASN A 27 10.08 -5.10 10.71
C ASN A 27 11.44 -5.27 9.99
N HIS A 28 12.03 -6.46 10.12
CA HIS A 28 13.28 -6.81 9.48
C HIS A 28 13.09 -6.83 7.95
N PRO A 29 14.05 -6.27 7.18
CA PRO A 29 14.04 -6.44 5.72
C PRO A 29 14.21 -7.92 5.35
N LYS A 30 13.83 -8.29 4.12
CA LYS A 30 14.03 -9.63 3.56
C LYS A 30 15.53 -9.99 3.45
N ASN A 31 16.13 -10.45 4.54
CA ASN A 31 17.47 -11.04 4.58
C ASN A 31 17.36 -12.46 5.15
N PRO A 32 18.25 -13.39 4.73
CA PRO A 32 18.43 -14.64 5.44
C PRO A 32 18.63 -14.33 6.93
N LEU A 33 17.95 -15.11 7.78
CA LEU A 33 18.09 -15.14 9.23
C LEU A 33 17.29 -14.14 10.07
N HIS A 34 16.60 -13.12 9.53
CA HIS A 34 15.72 -12.19 10.31
C HIS A 34 16.36 -11.47 11.53
N PHE A 35 17.64 -11.73 11.83
CA PHE A 35 18.46 -11.08 12.86
C PHE A 35 19.73 -10.46 12.28
N SER A 36 20.06 -10.74 11.01
CA SER A 36 21.29 -10.29 10.37
C SER A 36 21.09 -8.99 9.59
N PHE A 37 21.63 -7.92 10.17
CA PHE A 37 21.78 -6.61 9.53
C PHE A 37 23.11 -6.45 8.79
N ALA A 38 23.95 -7.50 8.77
CA ALA A 38 25.29 -7.47 8.19
C ALA A 38 25.29 -7.23 6.67
N HIS A 39 24.18 -7.51 5.99
CA HIS A 39 24.07 -7.44 4.53
C HIS A 39 23.13 -6.34 4.03
N SER A 40 22.25 -5.79 4.88
CA SER A 40 21.47 -4.59 4.59
C SER A 40 20.81 -4.04 5.87
N GLY A 41 20.73 -2.71 5.99
CA GLY A 41 19.93 -2.05 7.03
C GLY A 41 18.43 -2.07 6.73
N VAL A 42 17.63 -1.34 7.50
CA VAL A 42 16.15 -1.29 7.32
C VAL A 42 15.73 -0.86 5.90
N ASP A 43 14.95 -1.72 5.22
CA ASP A 43 14.31 -1.47 3.92
C ASP A 43 12.81 -1.18 4.06
N LEU A 44 12.39 0.05 3.73
CA LEU A 44 10.98 0.45 3.76
C LEU A 44 10.11 -0.24 2.69
N GLY A 45 10.74 -0.84 1.67
CA GLY A 45 10.03 -1.46 0.57
C GLY A 45 9.39 -2.80 0.93
N HIS A 46 9.59 -3.28 2.16
CA HIS A 46 9.00 -4.49 2.70
C HIS A 46 8.26 -4.22 4.01
N THR A 47 7.45 -3.16 4.04
CA THR A 47 6.73 -2.70 5.26
C THR A 47 5.23 -2.91 5.08
N TRP A 48 4.59 -3.60 6.03
CA TRP A 48 3.16 -3.88 6.01
C TRP A 48 2.62 -4.01 7.43
N THR A 49 1.40 -3.54 7.64
CA THR A 49 0.70 -3.61 8.93
C THR A 49 -0.71 -4.17 8.78
N GLU A 50 -1.26 -4.21 7.57
CA GLU A 50 -2.65 -4.61 7.32
C GLU A 50 -2.95 -6.04 7.80
N GLY A 51 -1.97 -6.94 7.68
CA GLY A 51 -2.09 -8.32 8.18
C GLY A 51 -2.16 -8.40 9.71
N LEU A 52 -1.39 -7.55 10.41
CA LEU A 52 -1.43 -7.45 11.88
C LEU A 52 -2.76 -6.86 12.35
N ILE A 53 -3.22 -5.79 11.70
CA ILE A 53 -4.51 -5.16 12.00
C ILE A 53 -5.67 -6.13 11.74
N SER A 54 -5.64 -6.87 10.63
CA SER A 54 -6.65 -7.89 10.33
C SER A 54 -6.65 -9.00 11.38
N TYR A 55 -5.45 -9.45 11.80
CA TYR A 55 -5.32 -10.47 12.84
C TYR A 55 -5.84 -9.97 14.19
N PHE A 56 -5.54 -8.72 14.57
CA PHE A 56 -6.10 -8.08 15.75
C PHE A 56 -7.63 -8.08 15.71
N TYR A 57 -8.25 -7.61 14.63
CA TYR A 57 -9.72 -7.60 14.52
C TYR A 57 -10.37 -8.98 14.59
N LEU A 58 -9.69 -10.01 14.09
CA LEU A 58 -10.23 -11.38 14.09
C LEU A 58 -10.03 -12.11 15.42
N THR A 59 -9.06 -11.70 16.25
CA THR A 59 -8.63 -12.48 17.42
C THR A 59 -8.67 -11.73 18.74
N GLY A 60 -8.66 -10.40 18.73
CA GLY A 60 -8.47 -9.58 19.92
C GLY A 60 -7.05 -9.64 20.51
N ASP A 61 -6.07 -10.19 19.80
CA ASP A 61 -4.67 -10.25 20.27
C ASP A 61 -4.02 -8.86 20.15
N ASP A 62 -4.04 -8.09 21.24
CA ASP A 62 -3.54 -6.72 21.33
C ASP A 62 -2.07 -6.59 20.91
N ARG A 63 -1.27 -7.66 21.03
CA ARG A 63 0.14 -7.66 20.59
C ARG A 63 0.27 -7.33 19.11
N ALA A 64 -0.72 -7.69 18.29
CA ALA A 64 -0.72 -7.38 16.87
C ALA A 64 -0.96 -5.90 16.60
N LEU A 65 -1.86 -5.28 17.37
CA LEU A 65 -2.08 -3.85 17.30
C LEU A 65 -0.84 -3.08 17.79
N ASP A 66 -0.24 -3.51 18.90
CA ASP A 66 0.98 -2.89 19.44
C ASP A 66 2.17 -3.02 18.49
N THR A 67 2.33 -4.18 17.86
CA THR A 67 3.35 -4.39 16.83
C THR A 67 3.12 -3.46 15.64
N ALA A 68 1.88 -3.35 15.16
CA ALA A 68 1.54 -2.46 14.05
C ALA A 68 1.80 -0.98 14.39
N ARG A 69 1.47 -0.55 15.62
CA ARG A 69 1.81 0.78 16.15
C ARG A 69 3.32 0.99 16.21
N GLY A 70 4.09 0.00 16.66
CA GLY A 70 5.55 0.06 16.70
C GLY A 70 6.18 0.33 15.33
N ILE A 71 5.68 -0.33 14.29
CA ILE A 71 6.10 -0.11 12.89
C ILE A 71 5.70 1.30 12.44
N ALA A 72 4.46 1.73 12.69
CA ALA A 72 4.00 3.06 12.33
C ALA A 72 4.79 4.18 13.03
N ASP A 73 5.09 4.01 14.33
CA ASP A 73 5.91 4.93 15.10
C ASP A 73 7.34 5.03 14.55
N TYR A 74 7.92 3.91 14.11
CA TYR A 74 9.21 3.93 13.42
C TYR A 74 9.14 4.78 12.13
N LEU A 75 8.11 4.59 11.31
CA LEU A 75 7.94 5.32 10.06
C LEU A 75 7.79 6.83 10.28
N VAL A 76 7.06 7.23 11.33
CA VAL A 76 6.93 8.63 11.77
C VAL A 76 8.30 9.21 12.16
N ARG A 77 9.05 8.51 13.04
CA ARG A 77 10.39 8.97 13.46
C ARG A 77 11.37 9.08 12.29
N ARG A 78 11.31 8.14 11.34
CA ARG A 78 12.20 8.12 10.17
C ARG A 78 11.96 9.31 9.25
N LEU A 79 10.69 9.68 9.07
CA LEU A 79 10.29 10.87 8.31
C LEU A 79 10.78 12.15 8.99
N GLN A 80 10.62 12.26 10.32
CA GLN A 80 11.10 13.40 11.13
C GLN A 80 12.62 13.57 11.05
N ALA A 81 13.37 12.47 10.96
CA ALA A 81 14.82 12.50 10.76
C ALA A 81 15.25 12.93 9.34
N GLY A 82 14.31 13.13 8.40
CA GLY A 82 14.61 13.48 7.01
C GLY A 82 15.24 12.34 6.19
N VAL A 83 15.28 11.12 6.73
CA VAL A 83 15.98 9.98 6.12
C VAL A 83 15.02 9.15 5.28
N VAL A 84 14.54 9.71 4.17
CA VAL A 84 13.74 8.96 3.19
C VAL A 84 14.31 9.17 1.80
N ARG A 85 14.98 8.13 1.29
CA ARG A 85 15.40 7.98 -0.10
C ARG A 85 15.18 6.54 -0.49
N GLY A 86 14.77 6.33 -1.72
CA GLY A 86 14.45 4.98 -2.19
C GLY A 86 13.65 5.00 -3.48
N ASN A 87 13.47 3.81 -4.03
CA ASN A 87 12.62 3.59 -5.20
C ASN A 87 11.12 3.73 -4.84
N PRO A 88 10.19 3.77 -5.82
CA PRO A 88 8.80 4.13 -5.57
C PRO A 88 8.08 3.30 -4.48
N ARG A 89 8.35 1.99 -4.39
CA ARG A 89 7.74 1.14 -3.35
C ARG A 89 8.21 1.49 -1.93
N GLN A 90 9.39 2.07 -1.76
CA GLN A 90 9.89 2.52 -0.46
C GLN A 90 9.21 3.80 0.02
N TRP A 91 8.41 4.44 -0.85
CA TRP A 91 7.48 5.52 -0.50
C TRP A 91 6.06 4.99 -0.34
N GLY A 92 5.62 4.09 -1.23
CA GLY A 92 4.25 3.56 -1.20
C GLY A 92 3.93 2.64 -0.01
N TRP A 93 4.82 1.70 0.33
CA TRP A 93 4.58 0.76 1.44
C TRP A 93 4.43 1.46 2.81
N PRO A 94 5.26 2.44 3.18
CA PRO A 94 5.04 3.24 4.39
C PRO A 94 3.67 3.90 4.47
N VAL A 95 3.19 4.48 3.38
CA VAL A 95 1.87 5.14 3.33
C VAL A 95 0.76 4.14 3.61
N ILE A 96 0.78 2.99 2.94
CA ILE A 96 -0.23 1.94 3.12
C ILE A 96 -0.24 1.46 4.59
N ALA A 97 0.95 1.21 5.15
CA ALA A 97 1.10 0.77 6.53
C ALA A 97 0.58 1.83 7.54
N LEU A 98 0.92 3.10 7.34
CA LEU A 98 0.48 4.22 8.19
C LEU A 98 -1.03 4.44 8.11
N LEU A 99 -1.63 4.38 6.92
CA LEU A 99 -3.08 4.53 6.75
C LEU A 99 -3.85 3.39 7.44
N ALA A 100 -3.36 2.15 7.34
CA ALA A 100 -4.00 1.02 8.01
C ALA A 100 -4.00 1.17 9.54
N VAL A 101 -2.88 1.62 10.13
CA VAL A 101 -2.81 1.87 11.57
C VAL A 101 -3.65 3.08 11.95
N SER A 102 -3.61 4.17 11.17
CA SER A 102 -4.44 5.35 11.42
C SER A 102 -5.93 5.03 11.45
N GLN A 103 -6.40 4.20 10.52
CA GLN A 103 -7.79 3.75 10.48
C GLN A 103 -8.15 2.87 11.69
N ALA A 104 -7.22 2.02 12.13
CA ALA A 104 -7.46 1.12 13.26
C ALA A 104 -7.43 1.82 14.62
N THR A 105 -6.61 2.86 14.77
CA THR A 105 -6.40 3.51 16.07
C THR A 105 -7.06 4.88 16.19
N GLY A 106 -7.44 5.51 15.07
CA GLY A 106 -7.92 6.89 15.04
C GLY A 106 -6.82 7.93 15.30
N GLU A 107 -5.55 7.53 15.43
CA GLU A 107 -4.48 8.45 15.77
C GLU A 107 -4.08 9.32 14.55
N PRO A 108 -4.25 10.65 14.62
CA PRO A 108 -4.08 11.52 13.45
C PRO A 108 -2.62 11.65 13.01
N ARG A 109 -1.66 11.41 13.90
CA ARG A 109 -0.22 11.46 13.60
C ARG A 109 0.19 10.53 12.46
N TYR A 110 -0.46 9.37 12.34
CA TYR A 110 -0.18 8.40 11.30
C TYR A 110 -0.70 8.86 9.93
N LEU A 111 -1.91 9.44 9.88
CA LEU A 111 -2.44 10.06 8.66
C LEU A 111 -1.55 11.23 8.20
N THR A 112 -1.11 12.08 9.12
CA THR A 112 -0.19 13.19 8.81
C THR A 112 1.11 12.68 8.19
N ALA A 113 1.72 11.64 8.77
CA ALA A 113 2.93 11.04 8.22
C ALA A 113 2.68 10.38 6.84
N ALA A 114 1.54 9.70 6.67
CA ALA A 114 1.17 9.10 5.39
C ALA A 114 1.07 10.16 4.27
N ARG A 115 0.46 11.31 4.57
CA ARG A 115 0.38 12.44 3.63
C ARG A 115 1.76 12.96 3.24
N ASP A 116 2.67 13.10 4.19
CA ASP A 116 4.03 13.60 3.90
C ASP A 116 4.83 12.58 3.04
N TYR A 117 4.77 11.28 3.37
CA TYR A 117 5.35 10.24 2.50
C TYR A 117 4.76 10.27 1.08
N ALA A 118 3.44 10.42 0.95
CA ALA A 118 2.76 10.53 -0.33
C ALA A 118 3.25 11.75 -1.13
N GLN A 119 3.26 12.94 -0.53
CA GLN A 119 3.70 14.18 -1.17
C GLN A 119 5.16 14.12 -1.61
N ARG A 120 6.06 13.63 -0.75
CA ARG A 120 7.47 13.47 -1.11
C ARG A 120 7.66 12.39 -2.19
N GLY A 121 6.87 11.32 -2.15
CA GLY A 121 6.85 10.29 -3.19
C GLY A 121 6.45 10.84 -4.56
N MET A 122 5.38 11.64 -4.63
CA MET A 122 4.95 12.31 -5.87
C MET A 122 6.02 13.26 -6.43
N LYS A 123 6.73 13.98 -5.55
CA LYS A 123 7.84 14.86 -5.95
C LYS A 123 9.04 14.07 -6.48
N ALA A 124 9.29 12.88 -5.93
CA ALA A 124 10.42 12.04 -6.32
C ALA A 124 10.16 11.26 -7.61
N PHE A 125 8.90 10.97 -7.96
CA PHE A 125 8.55 10.12 -9.10
C PHE A 125 7.41 10.70 -9.94
N ALA A 126 7.71 10.93 -11.21
CA ALA A 126 6.73 11.41 -12.17
C ALA A 126 5.64 10.35 -12.44
N PRO A 127 4.36 10.74 -12.59
CA PRO A 127 3.25 9.82 -12.85
C PRO A 127 3.36 9.10 -14.21
N THR A 128 4.20 9.61 -15.12
CA THR A 128 4.40 9.05 -16.46
C THR A 128 5.63 8.15 -16.57
N ASP A 129 6.47 8.08 -15.54
CA ASP A 129 7.63 7.17 -15.53
C ASP A 129 7.19 5.76 -15.13
N LEU A 130 6.78 5.00 -16.14
CA LEU A 130 6.34 3.60 -16.00
C LEU A 130 7.49 2.59 -16.17
N SER A 131 8.75 3.04 -16.11
CA SER A 131 9.93 2.17 -16.29
C SER A 131 10.06 1.05 -15.25
N SER A 132 9.35 1.16 -14.12
CA SER A 132 9.37 0.16 -13.06
C SER A 132 7.98 -0.05 -12.47
N TRP A 133 7.54 -1.30 -12.40
CA TRP A 133 6.34 -1.74 -11.69
C TRP A 133 6.17 -1.18 -10.26
N LYS A 134 7.27 -0.80 -9.61
CA LYS A 134 7.28 -0.23 -8.26
C LYS A 134 6.44 1.03 -8.19
N ILE A 135 6.34 1.79 -9.29
CA ILE A 135 5.50 2.98 -9.38
C ILE A 135 4.03 2.66 -9.12
N GLY A 136 3.56 1.46 -9.48
CA GLY A 136 2.19 1.01 -9.19
C GLY A 136 1.91 0.87 -7.69
N ILE A 137 2.92 0.51 -6.89
CA ILE A 137 2.80 0.49 -5.42
C ILE A 137 2.67 1.90 -4.86
N LEU A 138 3.43 2.86 -5.39
CA LEU A 138 3.26 4.27 -5.02
C LEU A 138 1.88 4.77 -5.46
N ALA A 139 1.43 4.46 -6.66
CA ALA A 139 0.12 4.87 -7.17
C ALA A 139 -1.04 4.30 -6.33
N ASP A 140 -1.00 3.03 -5.92
CA ASP A 140 -2.02 2.45 -5.02
C ASP A 140 -1.98 3.12 -3.63
N ALA A 141 -0.79 3.45 -3.12
CA ALA A 141 -0.66 4.22 -1.87
C ALA A 141 -1.26 5.63 -1.98
N LEU A 142 -1.04 6.30 -3.11
CA LEU A 142 -1.63 7.61 -3.42
C LEU A 142 -3.15 7.51 -3.53
N ALA A 143 -3.69 6.48 -4.20
CA ALA A 143 -5.12 6.23 -4.27
C ALA A 143 -5.76 6.06 -2.87
N ASN A 144 -5.10 5.31 -1.98
CA ASN A 144 -5.56 5.16 -0.58
C ASN A 144 -5.48 6.49 0.19
N THR A 145 -4.42 7.28 -0.04
CA THR A 145 -4.29 8.61 0.59
C THR A 145 -5.39 9.54 0.11
N HIS A 146 -5.62 9.64 -1.20
CA HIS A 146 -6.68 10.46 -1.77
C HIS A 146 -8.07 10.03 -1.26
N ALA A 147 -8.33 8.74 -1.15
CA ALA A 147 -9.57 8.25 -0.57
C ALA A 147 -9.79 8.73 0.88
N ALA A 148 -8.71 8.85 1.66
CA ALA A 148 -8.75 9.32 3.04
C ALA A 148 -8.77 10.86 3.18
N THR A 149 -8.22 11.61 2.22
CA THR A 149 -7.97 13.05 2.38
C THR A 149 -8.62 13.96 1.36
N ARG A 150 -9.03 13.43 0.20
CA ARG A 150 -9.50 14.21 -0.96
C ARG A 150 -8.51 15.29 -1.43
N ASP A 151 -7.22 14.99 -1.31
CA ASP A 151 -6.14 15.89 -1.72
C ASP A 151 -6.07 16.06 -3.24
N ALA A 152 -6.28 17.27 -3.73
CA ALA A 152 -6.41 17.56 -5.17
C ALA A 152 -5.12 17.32 -5.97
N ASP A 153 -3.95 17.54 -5.36
CA ASP A 153 -2.66 17.30 -6.02
C ASP A 153 -2.46 15.80 -6.26
N ILE A 154 -2.87 14.98 -5.28
CA ILE A 154 -2.86 13.53 -5.42
C ILE A 154 -3.82 13.08 -6.53
N GLU A 155 -5.02 13.64 -6.58
CA GLU A 155 -5.98 13.34 -7.64
C GLU A 155 -5.41 13.65 -9.04
N GLN A 156 -4.82 14.84 -9.21
CA GLN A 156 -4.23 15.25 -10.48
C GLN A 156 -3.07 14.31 -10.89
N TRP A 157 -2.23 13.91 -9.93
CA TRP A 157 -1.16 12.94 -10.16
C TRP A 157 -1.72 11.59 -10.62
N LEU A 158 -2.75 11.08 -9.94
CA LEU A 158 -3.41 9.81 -10.24
C LEU A 158 -4.07 9.81 -11.61
N ARG A 159 -4.75 10.90 -12.00
CA ARG A 159 -5.36 11.04 -13.33
C ARG A 159 -4.31 10.98 -14.44
N THR A 160 -3.20 11.69 -14.25
CA THR A 160 -2.07 11.67 -15.20
C THR A 160 -1.47 10.26 -15.30
N TYR A 161 -1.27 9.60 -14.17
CA TYR A 161 -0.78 8.23 -14.10
C TYR A 161 -1.69 7.25 -14.83
N ALA A 162 -3.00 7.30 -14.57
CA ALA A 162 -3.97 6.40 -15.18
C ALA A 162 -4.02 6.57 -16.70
N GLY A 163 -3.96 7.82 -17.20
CA GLY A 163 -3.85 8.11 -18.63
C GLY A 163 -2.58 7.52 -19.25
N ALA A 164 -1.43 7.63 -18.56
CA ALA A 164 -0.17 7.07 -19.03
C ALA A 164 -0.20 5.53 -19.12
N VAL A 165 -0.75 4.86 -18.10
CA VAL A 165 -0.89 3.39 -18.10
C VAL A 165 -1.87 2.94 -19.19
N ALA A 166 -2.97 3.66 -19.40
CA ALA A 166 -3.94 3.33 -20.45
C ALA A 166 -3.38 3.52 -21.88
N ALA A 167 -2.51 4.52 -22.08
CA ALA A 167 -1.87 4.78 -23.37
C ALA A 167 -0.79 3.74 -23.73
N LYS A 168 -0.15 3.15 -22.72
CA LYS A 168 0.85 2.08 -22.89
C LYS A 168 0.54 0.94 -21.93
N PRO A 169 -0.44 0.09 -22.25
CA PRO A 169 -0.81 -1.01 -21.37
C PRO A 169 0.38 -1.96 -21.19
N ASP A 170 0.98 -1.93 -20.01
CA ASP A 170 1.97 -2.93 -19.59
C ASP A 170 1.24 -4.21 -19.13
N GLY A 171 1.93 -5.35 -19.15
CA GLY A 171 1.45 -6.59 -18.56
C GLY A 171 1.54 -6.62 -17.03
N ASP A 172 2.22 -5.66 -16.39
CA ASP A 172 2.39 -5.65 -14.95
C ASP A 172 1.12 -5.23 -14.20
N LEU A 173 0.48 -6.22 -13.59
CA LEU A 173 -0.78 -6.09 -12.85
C LEU A 173 -0.74 -5.00 -11.78
N ARG A 174 0.43 -4.72 -11.17
CA ARG A 174 0.55 -3.75 -10.07
C ARG A 174 0.31 -2.32 -10.49
N LEU A 175 0.26 -2.02 -11.79
CA LEU A 175 -0.05 -0.68 -12.28
C LEU A 175 -1.56 -0.37 -12.25
N TYR A 176 -2.41 -1.39 -12.29
CA TYR A 176 -3.85 -1.22 -12.52
C TYR A 176 -4.72 -0.93 -11.29
N PRO A 177 -4.34 -1.19 -10.02
CA PRO A 177 -5.14 -0.75 -8.87
C PRO A 177 -5.48 0.74 -8.87
N ALA A 178 -4.50 1.60 -9.14
CA ALA A 178 -4.72 3.04 -9.21
C ALA A 178 -5.52 3.45 -10.46
N VAL A 179 -5.38 2.72 -11.58
CA VAL A 179 -6.22 2.92 -12.77
C VAL A 179 -7.68 2.62 -12.44
N ALA A 180 -7.96 1.50 -11.76
CA ALA A 180 -9.30 1.13 -11.31
C ALA A 180 -9.89 2.18 -10.35
N TYR A 181 -9.05 2.71 -9.45
CA TYR A 181 -9.46 3.78 -8.53
C TYR A 181 -9.86 5.04 -9.29
N VAL A 182 -9.05 5.49 -10.26
CA VAL A 182 -9.37 6.67 -11.08
C VAL A 182 -10.61 6.42 -11.92
N ALA A 183 -10.74 5.25 -12.55
CA ALA A 183 -11.94 4.89 -13.31
C ALA A 183 -13.21 5.08 -12.47
N ALA A 184 -13.21 4.56 -11.25
CA ALA A 184 -14.33 4.69 -10.31
C ALA A 184 -14.55 6.13 -9.81
N LEU A 185 -13.48 6.92 -9.66
CA LEU A 185 -13.56 8.32 -9.26
C LEU A 185 -14.14 9.22 -10.36
N THR A 186 -13.89 8.88 -11.63
CA THR A 186 -14.20 9.73 -12.78
C THR A 186 -15.31 9.20 -13.66
N HIS A 187 -15.84 8.02 -13.36
CA HIS A 187 -16.78 7.29 -14.21
C HIS A 187 -16.26 7.06 -15.64
N ASP A 188 -14.95 6.82 -15.76
CA ASP A 188 -14.33 6.58 -17.08
C ASP A 188 -14.40 5.09 -17.44
N ALA A 189 -15.35 4.76 -18.31
CA ALA A 189 -15.58 3.40 -18.79
C ALA A 189 -14.38 2.78 -19.53
N ARG A 190 -13.52 3.60 -20.17
CA ARG A 190 -12.32 3.09 -20.86
C ARG A 190 -11.26 2.66 -19.85
N LEU A 191 -11.04 3.47 -18.81
CA LEU A 191 -10.13 3.11 -17.72
C LEU A 191 -10.66 1.88 -16.95
N ALA A 192 -11.97 1.80 -16.71
CA ALA A 192 -12.60 0.66 -16.06
C ALA A 192 -12.40 -0.63 -16.88
N ALA A 193 -12.63 -0.58 -18.19
CA ALA A 193 -12.41 -1.71 -19.09
C ALA A 193 -10.93 -2.14 -19.12
N SER A 194 -10.01 -1.18 -19.15
CA SER A 194 -8.56 -1.47 -19.11
C SER A 194 -8.14 -2.19 -17.83
N ALA A 195 -8.57 -1.68 -16.67
CA ALA A 195 -8.29 -2.32 -15.39
C ALA A 195 -8.97 -3.70 -15.26
N ARG A 196 -10.19 -3.85 -15.79
CA ARG A 196 -10.90 -5.13 -15.84
C ARG A 196 -10.14 -6.17 -16.66
N ALA A 197 -9.72 -5.81 -17.87
CA ALA A 197 -8.93 -6.68 -18.74
C ALA A 197 -7.58 -7.07 -18.11
N ALA A 198 -6.98 -6.22 -17.28
CA ALA A 198 -5.80 -6.60 -16.50
C ALA A 198 -6.12 -7.68 -15.46
N ALA A 199 -7.22 -7.53 -14.72
CA ALA A 199 -7.66 -8.53 -13.74
C ALA A 199 -8.05 -9.87 -14.38
N ASP A 200 -8.71 -9.86 -15.54
CA ASP A 200 -9.15 -11.07 -16.22
C ASP A 200 -7.98 -11.91 -16.77
N ARG A 201 -6.81 -11.29 -16.96
CA ARG A 201 -5.57 -11.96 -17.39
C ARG A 201 -4.75 -12.55 -16.23
N ILE A 202 -5.22 -12.40 -14.99
CA ILE A 202 -4.49 -12.88 -13.82
C ILE A 202 -4.36 -14.41 -13.88
N GLN A 203 -3.11 -14.88 -13.88
CA GLN A 203 -2.79 -16.28 -13.67
C GLN A 203 -2.18 -16.44 -12.28
N PHE A 204 -2.87 -17.17 -11.40
CA PHE A 204 -2.42 -17.41 -10.03
C PHE A 204 -1.15 -18.25 -9.95
N GLY A 205 -0.84 -19.04 -10.99
CA GLY A 205 0.25 -20.00 -11.00
C GLY A 205 0.08 -21.12 -9.97
N SER A 206 1.10 -21.95 -9.82
CA SER A 206 1.12 -23.07 -8.86
C SER A 206 1.98 -22.80 -7.62
N TRP A 207 2.63 -21.63 -7.56
CA TRP A 207 3.51 -21.24 -6.46
C TRP A 207 2.93 -20.06 -5.66
N ALA A 208 3.20 -20.05 -4.35
CA ALA A 208 2.61 -19.12 -3.39
C ALA A 208 2.84 -17.63 -3.72
N LYS A 209 3.99 -17.27 -4.30
CA LYS A 209 4.29 -15.85 -4.57
C LYS A 209 3.42 -15.25 -5.68
N PRO A 210 3.32 -15.84 -6.89
CA PRO A 210 2.34 -15.43 -7.89
C PRO A 210 0.92 -15.38 -7.32
N PHE A 211 0.52 -16.39 -6.56
CA PHE A 211 -0.81 -16.46 -5.94
C PHE A 211 -1.10 -15.25 -5.03
N THR A 212 -0.20 -14.90 -4.12
CA THR A 212 -0.40 -13.77 -3.19
C THR A 212 -0.47 -12.42 -3.91
N ILE A 213 0.38 -12.20 -4.92
CA ILE A 213 0.38 -10.95 -5.69
C ILE A 213 -0.89 -10.85 -6.54
N ALA A 214 -1.19 -11.91 -7.30
CA ALA A 214 -2.38 -12.04 -8.13
C ALA A 214 -3.66 -11.82 -7.31
N GLY A 215 -3.78 -12.49 -6.16
CA GLY A 215 -4.90 -12.35 -5.25
C GLY A 215 -5.08 -10.91 -4.79
N ARG A 216 -4.07 -10.32 -4.14
CA ARG A 216 -4.15 -8.93 -3.64
C ARG A 216 -4.52 -7.96 -4.75
N THR A 217 -3.81 -8.00 -5.88
CA THR A 217 -3.99 -7.04 -6.97
C THR A 217 -5.34 -7.23 -7.67
N GLY A 218 -5.74 -8.47 -7.93
CA GLY A 218 -7.03 -8.78 -8.53
C GLY A 218 -8.21 -8.35 -7.66
N PHE A 219 -8.21 -8.74 -6.37
CA PHE A 219 -9.24 -8.33 -5.41
C PHE A 219 -9.32 -6.80 -5.29
N ARG A 220 -8.17 -6.11 -5.26
CA ARG A 220 -8.14 -4.65 -5.19
C ARG A 220 -8.80 -3.99 -6.42
N ILE A 221 -8.46 -4.45 -7.63
CA ILE A 221 -9.05 -3.92 -8.87
C ILE A 221 -10.55 -4.20 -8.93
N LEU A 222 -10.97 -5.43 -8.61
CA LEU A 222 -12.38 -5.84 -8.62
C LEU A 222 -13.21 -5.04 -7.63
N SER A 223 -12.77 -4.96 -6.37
CA SER A 223 -13.45 -4.22 -5.30
C SER A 223 -13.66 -2.74 -5.64
N LEU A 224 -12.66 -2.08 -6.26
CA LEU A 224 -12.77 -0.68 -6.64
C LEU A 224 -13.84 -0.45 -7.72
N LEU A 225 -13.91 -1.32 -8.73
CA LEU A 225 -14.88 -1.21 -9.82
C LEU A 225 -16.30 -1.65 -9.39
N GLU A 226 -16.42 -2.60 -8.47
CA GLU A 226 -17.73 -3.02 -7.94
C GLU A 226 -18.35 -1.98 -7.02
N ALA A 227 -17.54 -1.32 -6.17
CA ALA A 227 -18.03 -0.25 -5.30
C ALA A 227 -18.66 0.91 -6.08
N GLU A 228 -18.19 1.17 -7.31
CA GLU A 228 -18.80 2.13 -8.23
C GLU A 228 -20.16 1.65 -8.75
N SER A 229 -20.21 0.40 -9.25
CA SER A 229 -21.45 -0.21 -9.76
C SER A 229 -22.56 -0.26 -8.72
N ALA A 230 -22.22 -0.50 -7.45
CA ALA A 230 -23.17 -0.47 -6.36
C ALA A 230 -23.74 0.93 -6.09
N LYS A 231 -22.90 1.98 -6.14
CA LYS A 231 -23.33 3.37 -5.93
C LYS A 231 -24.24 3.87 -7.04
N SER A 232 -23.89 3.63 -8.31
CA SER A 232 -24.70 4.06 -9.44
C SER A 232 -26.09 3.41 -9.47
N LYS A 233 -26.18 2.13 -9.06
CA LYS A 233 -27.47 1.44 -8.88
C LYS A 233 -28.30 2.05 -7.75
N ALA A 234 -27.69 2.37 -6.62
CA ALA A 234 -28.39 2.99 -5.49
C ALA A 234 -28.94 4.39 -5.85
N GLU A 235 -28.15 5.21 -6.53
CA GLU A 235 -28.56 6.56 -6.99
C GLU A 235 -29.70 6.49 -8.03
N SER A 236 -29.65 5.51 -8.94
CA SER A 236 -30.69 5.27 -9.95
C SER A 236 -32.01 4.77 -9.35
N GLN A 237 -31.97 4.12 -8.19
CA GLN A 237 -33.16 3.65 -7.46
C GLN A 237 -33.79 4.74 -6.60
N MET A 238 -33.02 5.74 -6.15
CA MET A 238 -33.54 6.90 -5.40
C MET A 238 -34.24 7.94 -6.29
N HIS A 239 -33.98 7.95 -7.60
CA HIS A 239 -34.58 8.87 -8.57
C HIS A 239 -35.77 8.25 -9.35
N ARG A 240 -36.27 7.09 -8.91
CA ARG A 240 -37.51 6.46 -9.40
C ARG A 240 -38.57 6.51 -8.32
#